data_AF-A0A497L3T0-F1
#
_entry.id   AF-A0A497L3T0-F1
#
_cell.length_a   1.000
_cell.length_b   1.000
_cell.length_c   1.000
_cell.angle_alpha   90.00
_cell.angle_beta   90.00
_cell.angle_gamma   90.00
#
_symmetry.space_group_name_H-M   'P 1'
#
loop_
_entity.id
_entity.type
_entity.pdbx_description
1 polymer ?
#
loop_
_entity_poly.entity_id
_entity_poly.type
_entity_poly.pdbx_seq_one_letter_code
_entity_poly.pdbx_strand_id
1 'polypeptide(L)'
;MPVYAPCIKPDAFAGLSEHEIGALEAWRGNRRVKLAELFQIEGDGAARAEELTVRLVGDFSKVRQVGFEMAAGRIVVEGPVGLLAGEHMRDGELVVRGNAGSWLGARMLGGRIEVFGSAGDYVGSAYR
;
A
#
# COMPACT_ATOMS: atom_id res chain seq x y z
N MET A 1 -2.64 15.33 8.74
CA MET A 1 -1.20 15.05 8.60
C MET A 1 -1.05 13.79 7.75
N PRO A 2 -0.22 13.81 6.69
CA PRO A 2 -0.01 12.64 5.86
C PRO A 2 0.85 11.58 6.56
N VAL A 3 0.64 10.32 6.18
CA VAL A 3 1.42 9.16 6.58
C VAL A 3 2.12 8.62 5.34
N TYR A 4 3.43 8.40 5.39
CA TYR A 4 4.18 7.69 4.37
C TYR A 4 4.47 6.29 4.89
N ALA A 5 3.92 5.28 4.22
CA ALA A 5 4.01 3.89 4.66
C ALA A 5 4.40 2.97 3.50
N PRO A 6 5.64 3.09 2.96
CA PRO A 6 6.14 2.23 1.90
C PRO A 6 6.30 0.76 2.35
N CYS A 7 6.23 0.52 3.66
CA CYS A 7 6.21 -0.80 4.27
C CYS A 7 4.87 -1.53 4.08
N ILE A 8 3.77 -0.85 3.71
CA ILE A 8 2.49 -1.51 3.47
C ILE A 8 2.51 -2.16 2.09
N LYS A 9 3.05 -3.39 2.03
CA LYS A 9 3.10 -4.25 0.85
C LYS A 9 3.26 -5.72 1.22
N PRO A 10 2.76 -6.66 0.41
CA PRO A 10 2.88 -8.09 0.68
C PRO A 10 4.34 -8.54 0.89
N ASP A 11 5.27 -8.01 0.09
CA ASP A 11 6.70 -8.32 0.18
C ASP A 11 7.31 -8.03 1.55
N ALA A 12 6.82 -7.01 2.25
CA ALA A 12 7.32 -6.61 3.57
C ALA A 12 6.63 -7.39 4.69
N PHE A 13 5.45 -7.95 4.44
CA PHE A 13 4.65 -8.66 5.45
C PHE A 13 4.83 -10.18 5.38
N ALA A 14 5.29 -10.71 4.25
CA ALA A 14 5.53 -12.14 4.07
C ALA A 14 6.49 -12.69 5.13
N GLY A 15 6.11 -13.79 5.77
CA GLY A 15 6.87 -14.46 6.82
C GLY A 15 6.90 -13.74 8.18
N LEU A 16 6.20 -12.60 8.32
CA LEU A 16 6.11 -11.87 9.59
C LEU A 16 4.80 -12.18 10.32
N SER A 17 4.87 -12.23 11.64
CA SER A 17 3.69 -12.26 12.52
C SER A 17 3.00 -10.89 12.59
N GLU A 18 1.75 -10.86 13.04
CA GLU A 18 1.01 -9.61 13.26
C GLU A 18 1.78 -8.57 14.09
N HIS A 19 2.51 -9.03 15.12
CA HIS A 19 3.30 -8.17 16.01
C HIS A 19 4.52 -7.58 15.31
N GLU A 20 5.18 -8.36 14.46
CA GLU A 20 6.32 -7.90 13.66
C GLU A 20 5.88 -6.91 12.59
N ILE A 21 4.76 -7.18 11.91
CA ILE A 21 4.12 -6.24 10.98
C ILE A 21 3.80 -4.94 11.73
N GLY A 22 3.26 -5.04 12.94
CA GLY A 22 2.98 -3.88 13.80
C GLY A 22 4.21 -3.08 14.21
N ALA A 23 5.37 -3.72 14.30
CA ALA A 23 6.64 -3.07 14.62
C ALA A 23 7.29 -2.35 13.43
N LEU A 24 6.83 -2.58 12.20
CA LEU A 24 7.32 -1.88 11.02
C LEU A 24 7.11 -0.38 11.15
N GLU A 25 8.08 0.39 10.68
CA GLU A 25 8.06 1.84 10.80
C GLU A 25 7.39 2.51 9.60
N ALA A 26 6.62 3.56 9.89
CA ALA A 26 6.07 4.49 8.94
C ALA A 26 6.40 5.93 9.38
N TRP A 27 6.26 6.88 8.47
CA TRP A 27 6.49 8.29 8.76
C TRP A 27 5.17 9.03 8.84
N ARG A 28 4.89 9.68 9.96
CA ARG A 28 3.75 10.58 10.13
C ARG A 28 4.28 12.02 10.20
N GLY A 29 4.25 12.72 9.07
CA GLY A 29 4.94 14.01 8.94
C GLY A 29 6.46 13.83 9.06
N ASN A 30 7.07 14.42 10.09
CA ASN A 30 8.51 14.34 10.37
C ASN A 30 8.87 13.34 11.50
N ARG A 31 7.91 12.55 11.98
CA ARG A 31 8.12 11.57 13.05
C ARG A 31 8.04 10.15 12.51
N ARG A 32 8.95 9.30 12.96
CA ARG A 32 8.85 7.84 12.80
C ARG A 32 7.90 7.30 13.85
N VAL A 33 6.97 6.46 13.42
CA VAL A 33 5.97 5.79 14.25
C VAL A 33 5.86 4.35 13.79
N LYS A 34 5.45 3.44 14.69
CA LYS A 34 5.16 2.06 14.32
C LYS A 34 3.83 1.95 13.60
N LEU A 35 3.65 0.95 12.73
CA LEU A 35 2.37 0.70 12.06
C LEU A 35 1.25 0.45 13.08
N ALA A 36 1.54 -0.28 14.17
CA ALA A 36 0.57 -0.54 15.24
C ALA A 36 0.11 0.71 16.00
N GLU A 37 0.84 1.83 15.92
CA GLU A 37 0.39 3.12 16.49
C GLU A 37 -0.62 3.84 15.59
N LEU A 38 -0.73 3.45 14.32
CA LEU A 38 -1.59 4.08 13.32
C LEU A 38 -2.76 3.20 12.90
N PHE A 39 -2.56 1.89 12.86
CA PHE A 39 -3.51 0.91 12.34
C PHE A 39 -3.65 -0.27 13.29
N GLN A 40 -4.87 -0.80 13.37
CA GLN A 40 -5.11 -2.11 13.93
C GLN A 40 -4.70 -3.17 12.91
N ILE A 41 -3.88 -4.12 13.32
CA ILE A 41 -3.34 -5.18 12.47
C ILE A 41 -3.91 -6.48 12.98
N GLU A 42 -4.45 -7.28 12.07
CA GLU A 42 -5.07 -8.56 12.36
C GLU A 42 -4.63 -9.57 11.31
N GLY A 43 -4.18 -10.73 11.78
CA GLY A 43 -3.74 -11.84 10.94
C GLY A 43 -2.23 -11.84 10.68
N ASP A 44 -1.75 -13.00 10.24
CA ASP A 44 -0.33 -13.25 10.02
C ASP A 44 0.05 -13.13 8.54
N GLY A 45 1.32 -12.80 8.30
CA GLY A 45 1.92 -12.89 6.98
C GLY A 45 1.93 -14.33 6.48
N ALA A 46 1.57 -14.53 5.22
CA ALA A 46 1.75 -15.83 4.56
C ALA A 46 3.24 -16.14 4.42
N ALA A 47 3.59 -17.42 4.26
CA ALA A 47 4.97 -17.85 4.06
C ALA A 47 5.62 -17.25 2.80
N ARG A 48 4.81 -16.86 1.82
CA ARG A 48 5.23 -16.25 0.56
C ARG A 48 4.41 -15.00 0.25
N ALA A 49 5.05 -14.01 -0.36
CA ALA A 49 4.39 -12.75 -0.72
C ALA A 49 3.29 -12.96 -1.76
N GLU A 50 3.48 -13.88 -2.72
CA GLU A 50 2.50 -14.19 -3.77
C GLU A 50 1.14 -14.66 -3.25
N GLU A 51 1.13 -15.36 -2.12
CA GLU A 51 -0.08 -15.94 -1.50
C GLU A 51 -0.73 -14.96 -0.52
N LEU A 52 -0.06 -13.85 -0.18
CA LEU A 52 -0.52 -12.90 0.81
C LEU A 52 -1.49 -11.89 0.20
N THR A 53 -2.68 -11.79 0.81
CA THR A 53 -3.64 -10.73 0.54
C THR A 53 -3.67 -9.75 1.72
N VAL A 54 -3.17 -8.53 1.50
CA VAL A 54 -3.22 -7.44 2.48
C VAL A 54 -4.53 -6.67 2.30
N ARG A 55 -5.38 -6.67 3.32
CA ARG A 55 -6.66 -5.96 3.28
C ARG A 55 -6.60 -4.70 4.15
N LEU A 56 -6.81 -3.55 3.53
CA LEU A 56 -6.79 -2.23 4.16
C LEU A 56 -8.23 -1.72 4.27
N VAL A 57 -8.78 -1.64 5.48
CA VAL A 57 -10.18 -1.25 5.72
C VAL A 57 -10.24 0.12 6.39
N GLY A 58 -10.95 1.07 5.77
CA GLY A 58 -11.11 2.43 6.30
C GLY A 58 -10.59 3.53 5.37
N ASP A 59 -10.26 4.69 5.93
CA ASP A 59 -9.80 5.86 5.18
C ASP A 59 -8.27 5.91 5.08
N PHE A 60 -7.74 5.54 3.91
CA PHE A 60 -6.31 5.61 3.58
C PHE A 60 -5.97 6.83 2.70
N SER A 61 -6.87 7.82 2.56
CA SER A 61 -6.65 9.02 1.71
C SER A 61 -5.41 9.84 2.10
N LYS A 62 -5.00 9.76 3.37
CA LYS A 62 -3.80 10.43 3.90
C LYS A 62 -2.56 9.52 3.93
N VAL A 63 -2.69 8.25 3.55
CA VAL A 63 -1.61 7.27 3.51
C VAL A 63 -1.02 7.23 2.11
N ARG A 64 0.29 7.44 2.02
CA ARG A 64 1.04 7.55 0.77
C ARG A 64 1.92 6.32 0.59
N GLN A 65 2.19 6.00 -0.68
CA GLN A 65 3.09 4.91 -1.08
C GLN A 65 2.62 3.52 -0.64
N VAL A 66 1.31 3.31 -0.58
CA VAL A 66 0.75 1.96 -0.40
C VAL A 66 1.14 1.10 -1.60
N GLY A 67 1.71 -0.09 -1.37
CA GLY A 67 2.17 -0.99 -2.44
C GLY A 67 3.44 -0.53 -3.18
N PHE A 68 4.24 0.35 -2.58
CA PHE A 68 5.47 0.85 -3.20
C PHE A 68 6.48 -0.27 -3.48
N GLU A 69 6.90 -0.42 -4.74
CA GLU A 69 7.80 -1.48 -5.22
C GLU A 69 7.31 -2.92 -4.97
N MET A 70 6.00 -3.13 -4.81
CA MET A 70 5.48 -4.48 -4.62
C MET A 70 5.83 -5.36 -5.83
N ALA A 71 6.30 -6.57 -5.56
CA ALA A 71 6.71 -7.52 -6.59
C ALA A 71 5.88 -8.81 -6.58
N ALA A 72 4.96 -8.96 -5.63
CA ALA A 72 4.09 -10.11 -5.52
C ALA A 72 2.88 -9.82 -4.63
N GLY A 73 1.91 -10.74 -4.66
CA GLY A 73 0.77 -10.75 -3.76
C GLY A 73 -0.33 -9.80 -4.18
N ARG A 74 -1.25 -9.57 -3.24
CA ARG A 74 -2.45 -8.78 -3.48
C ARG A 74 -2.68 -7.77 -2.37
N ILE A 75 -3.03 -6.54 -2.73
CA ILE A 75 -3.49 -5.50 -1.80
C ILE A 75 -4.92 -5.14 -2.17
N VAL A 76 -5.84 -5.20 -1.20
CA VAL A 76 -7.23 -4.78 -1.36
C VAL A 76 -7.53 -3.64 -0.41
N VAL A 77 -7.83 -2.47 -0.94
CA VAL A 77 -8.21 -1.27 -0.17
C VAL A 77 -9.73 -1.13 -0.20
N GLU A 78 -10.36 -1.31 0.95
CA GLU A 78 -11.79 -1.06 1.18
C GLU A 78 -12.01 0.37 1.66
N GLY A 79 -11.77 1.31 0.75
CA GLY A 79 -11.87 2.74 1.00
C GLY A 79 -11.00 3.56 0.05
N PRO A 80 -10.87 4.88 0.29
CA PRO A 80 -10.00 5.74 -0.49
C PRO A 80 -8.53 5.50 -0.13
N VAL A 81 -7.63 5.60 -1.12
CA VAL A 81 -6.17 5.54 -0.94
C VAL A 81 -5.53 6.88 -1.32
N GLY A 82 -4.45 7.25 -0.64
CA GLY A 82 -3.74 8.49 -0.89
C GLY A 82 -2.84 8.45 -2.13
N LEU A 83 -1.87 9.36 -2.13
CA LEU A 83 -0.98 9.63 -3.25
C LEU A 83 0.06 8.51 -3.42
N LEU A 84 0.52 8.31 -4.67
CA LEU A 84 1.61 7.37 -5.01
C LEU A 84 1.31 5.90 -4.70
N ALA A 85 0.04 5.50 -4.70
CA ALA A 85 -0.31 4.09 -4.54
C ALA A 85 0.19 3.27 -5.74
N GLY A 86 0.84 2.13 -5.49
CA GLY A 86 1.43 1.28 -6.53
C GLY A 86 2.61 1.89 -7.28
N GLU A 87 3.29 2.90 -6.72
CA GLU A 87 4.49 3.47 -7.34
C GLU A 87 5.61 2.41 -7.43
N HIS A 88 6.26 2.32 -8.61
CA HIS A 88 7.25 1.28 -8.95
C HIS A 88 6.79 -0.17 -8.80
N MET A 89 5.49 -0.42 -8.84
CA MET A 89 4.96 -1.78 -8.80
C MET A 89 5.56 -2.64 -9.93
N ARG A 90 6.14 -3.78 -9.56
CA ARG A 90 6.81 -4.72 -10.47
C ARG A 90 5.89 -5.86 -10.89
N ASP A 91 5.13 -6.39 -9.94
CA ASP A 91 4.12 -7.41 -10.18
C ASP A 91 3.11 -7.47 -9.01
N GLY A 92 2.10 -8.33 -9.12
CA GLY A 92 1.02 -8.50 -8.15
C GLY A 92 -0.25 -7.72 -8.52
N GLU A 93 -1.17 -7.57 -7.56
CA GLU A 93 -2.45 -6.90 -7.78
C GLU A 93 -2.80 -5.89 -6.67
N LEU A 94 -3.16 -4.66 -7.05
CA LEU A 94 -3.67 -3.61 -6.16
C LEU A 94 -5.11 -3.27 -6.55
N VAL A 95 -6.06 -3.57 -5.67
CA VAL A 95 -7.49 -3.31 -5.87
C VAL A 95 -7.96 -2.22 -4.91
N VAL A 96 -8.46 -1.11 -5.43
CA VAL A 96 -8.98 0.01 -4.65
C VAL A 96 -10.49 0.12 -4.84
N ARG A 97 -11.25 -0.24 -3.80
CA ARG A 97 -12.71 -0.10 -3.72
C ARG A 97 -13.12 1.30 -3.23
N GLY A 98 -12.54 2.32 -3.85
CA GLY A 98 -12.74 3.71 -3.48
C GLY A 98 -11.97 4.65 -4.42
N ASN A 99 -11.73 5.88 -3.97
CA ASN A 99 -10.97 6.85 -4.75
C ASN A 99 -9.47 6.68 -4.55
N ALA A 100 -8.68 6.86 -5.60
CA ALA A 100 -7.23 6.89 -5.56
C ALA A 100 -6.72 8.32 -5.73
N GLY A 101 -5.69 8.69 -4.97
CA GLY A 101 -4.98 9.96 -5.13
C GLY A 101 -4.20 10.06 -6.44
N SER A 102 -3.55 11.20 -6.64
CA SER A 102 -2.67 11.44 -7.79
C SER A 102 -1.41 10.55 -7.75
N TRP A 103 -0.79 10.37 -8.92
CA TRP A 103 0.39 9.50 -9.15
C TRP A 103 0.15 8.02 -8.84
N LEU A 104 -1.08 7.55 -8.99
CA LEU A 104 -1.40 6.12 -8.95
C LEU A 104 -0.58 5.37 -10.01
N GLY A 105 0.13 4.32 -9.62
CA GLY A 105 0.90 3.49 -10.55
C GLY A 105 2.06 4.23 -11.22
N ALA A 106 2.58 5.31 -10.62
CA ALA A 106 3.71 6.03 -11.19
C ALA A 106 4.92 5.08 -11.33
N ARG A 107 5.55 5.07 -12.52
CA ARG A 107 6.66 4.16 -12.86
C ARG A 107 6.36 2.67 -12.66
N MET A 108 5.10 2.26 -12.79
CA MET A 108 4.73 0.84 -12.78
C MET A 108 5.45 0.09 -13.90
N LEU A 109 6.10 -1.03 -13.56
CA LEU A 109 6.83 -1.91 -14.47
C LEU A 109 6.00 -3.14 -14.87
N GLY A 110 5.11 -3.59 -13.98
CA GLY A 110 4.25 -4.75 -14.21
C GLY A 110 3.23 -4.93 -13.09
N GLY A 111 2.42 -5.99 -13.20
CA GLY A 111 1.30 -6.26 -12.31
C GLY A 111 -0.01 -5.59 -12.75
N ARG A 112 -0.94 -5.41 -11.81
CA ARG A 112 -2.29 -4.92 -12.09
C ARG A 112 -2.80 -3.97 -11.01
N ILE A 113 -3.34 -2.82 -11.42
CA ILE A 113 -4.03 -1.87 -10.52
C ILE A 113 -5.47 -1.69 -10.99
N GLU A 114 -6.43 -1.94 -10.12
CA GLU A 114 -7.86 -1.66 -10.32
C GLU A 114 -8.33 -0.57 -9.36
N VAL A 115 -9.08 0.40 -9.87
CA VAL A 115 -9.75 1.41 -9.05
C VAL A 115 -11.22 1.44 -9.44
N PHE A 116 -12.10 1.23 -8.46
CA PHE A 116 -13.55 1.23 -8.64
C PHE A 116 -14.18 2.62 -8.47
N GLY A 117 -13.47 3.58 -7.85
CA GLY A 117 -13.88 4.98 -7.74
C GLY A 117 -13.16 5.86 -8.76
N SER A 118 -12.82 7.08 -8.36
CA SER A 118 -12.06 8.04 -9.18
C SER A 118 -10.57 7.98 -8.88
N ALA A 119 -9.73 8.17 -9.90
CA ALA A 119 -8.28 8.39 -9.72
C ALA A 119 -7.93 9.86 -9.93
N GLY A 120 -6.90 10.35 -9.23
CA GLY A 120 -6.39 11.71 -9.38
C GLY A 120 -5.53 11.91 -10.64
N ASP A 121 -4.76 13.00 -10.66
CA ASP A 121 -3.87 13.33 -11.78
C ASP A 121 -2.65 12.38 -11.87
N TYR A 122 -1.99 12.35 -13.02
CA TYR A 122 -0.72 11.63 -13.23
C TYR A 122 -0.78 10.11 -13.00
N VAL A 123 -1.92 9.47 -13.27
CA VAL A 123 -2.03 8.01 -13.26
C VAL A 123 -1.05 7.43 -14.29
N GLY A 124 -0.24 6.45 -13.88
CA GLY A 124 0.74 5.79 -14.73
C GLY A 124 1.86 6.71 -15.22
N SER A 125 2.12 7.85 -14.58
CA SER A 125 3.10 8.81 -15.07
C SER A 125 4.55 8.31 -14.91
N ALA A 126 5.44 8.88 -15.72
CA ALA A 126 6.87 8.88 -15.46
C ALA A 126 7.20 9.80 -14.26
N TYR A 127 8.42 9.68 -13.72
CA TYR A 127 8.94 10.60 -12.70
C TYR A 127 9.61 11.80 -13.37
N ARG A 128 9.50 12.97 -12.76
CA ARG A 128 10.04 14.23 -13.27
C ARG A 128 11.11 14.78 -12.33
#